data_AF-A0A1H8DB61-F1
#
_entry.id   AF-A0A1H8DB61-F1
#
_cell.length_a   1.000
_cell.length_b   1.000
_cell.length_c   1.000
_cell.angle_alpha   90.00
_cell.angle_beta   90.00
_cell.angle_gamma   90.00
#
_symmetry.space_group_name_H-M   'P 1'
#
loop_
_entity.id
_entity.type
_entity.pdbx_description
1 polymer ?
#
loop_
_entity_poly.entity_id
_entity_poly.type
_entity_poly.pdbx_seq_one_letter_code
_entity_poly.pdbx_strand_id
1 'polypeptide(L)'
;MNIKKYIFIPDFILERLVEGKHVEGSMYRDAFTGCITFNAYNRKSREPGYEPPKDRLICALETGWLKESARRIKFFSSVKKELGRRWISVLMHRDLKQAMDVMEVEEILDRV
;
A
#
# COMPACT_ATOMS: atom_id res chain seq x y z
N MET A 1 34.98 -26.37 -15.88
CA MET A 1 35.17 -25.18 -15.01
C MET A 1 33.81 -24.52 -14.80
N ASN A 2 33.36 -24.34 -13.56
CA ASN A 2 32.16 -23.54 -13.28
C ASN A 2 32.52 -22.05 -13.44
N ILE A 3 32.02 -21.44 -14.51
CA ILE A 3 32.21 -20.00 -14.76
C ILE A 3 31.25 -19.25 -13.83
N LYS A 4 31.81 -18.59 -12.81
CA LYS A 4 31.04 -17.68 -11.95
C LYS A 4 30.69 -16.43 -12.76
N LYS A 5 29.40 -16.12 -12.88
CA LYS A 5 28.90 -14.88 -13.48
C LYS A 5 28.52 -13.92 -12.37
N TYR A 6 29.02 -12.70 -12.44
CA TYR A 6 28.70 -11.63 -11.49
C TYR A 6 27.51 -10.83 -12.04
N ILE A 7 26.55 -10.53 -11.17
CA ILE A 7 25.36 -9.72 -11.49
C ILE A 7 25.43 -8.46 -10.64
N PHE A 8 25.34 -7.30 -11.27
CA PHE A 8 25.22 -6.03 -10.58
C PHE A 8 23.78 -5.86 -10.11
N ILE A 9 23.61 -5.77 -8.80
CA ILE A 9 22.33 -5.57 -8.12
C ILE A 9 22.49 -4.33 -7.24
N PRO A 10 21.64 -3.30 -7.37
CA PRO A 10 21.61 -2.17 -6.44
C PRO A 10 21.40 -2.62 -4.98
N ASP A 11 22.08 -1.96 -4.03
CA ASP A 11 22.11 -2.39 -2.63
C ASP A 11 20.71 -2.55 -2.00
N PHE A 12 19.79 -1.63 -2.26
CA PHE A 12 18.42 -1.70 -1.72
C PHE A 12 17.62 -2.92 -2.23
N ILE A 13 17.96 -3.45 -3.42
CA ILE A 13 17.36 -4.68 -3.94
C ILE A 13 18.02 -5.88 -3.27
N LEU A 14 19.35 -5.83 -3.10
CA LEU A 14 20.10 -6.88 -2.45
C LEU A 14 19.62 -7.12 -1.01
N GLU A 15 19.39 -6.05 -0.24
CA GLU A 15 18.84 -6.10 1.11
C GLU A 15 17.50 -6.87 1.15
N ARG A 16 16.58 -6.56 0.23
CA ARG A 16 15.28 -7.26 0.14
C ARG A 16 15.43 -8.73 -0.21
N LEU A 17 16.39 -9.07 -1.07
CA LEU A 17 16.67 -10.45 -1.43
C LEU A 17 17.26 -11.23 -0.25
N VAL A 18 18.14 -10.60 0.54
CA VAL A 18 18.69 -11.18 1.77
C VAL A 18 17.59 -11.43 2.80
N GLU A 19 16.60 -10.54 2.88
CA GLU A 19 15.40 -10.71 3.71
C GLU A 19 14.40 -11.77 3.18
N GLY A 20 14.71 -12.44 2.06
CA GLY A 20 13.84 -13.46 1.45
C GLY A 20 12.63 -12.91 0.71
N LYS A 21 12.60 -11.61 0.40
CA LYS A 21 11.49 -10.98 -0.35
C LYS A 21 11.67 -11.19 -1.85
N HIS A 22 10.57 -11.44 -2.55
CA HIS A 22 10.57 -11.46 -4.01
C HIS A 22 10.68 -10.05 -4.61
N VAL A 23 11.58 -9.90 -5.58
CA VAL A 23 11.79 -8.66 -6.35
C VAL A 23 11.59 -8.97 -7.84
N GLU A 24 10.62 -8.31 -8.45
CA GLU A 24 10.37 -8.38 -9.89
C GLU A 24 11.26 -7.36 -10.62
N GLY A 25 11.77 -7.72 -11.78
CA GLY A 25 12.63 -6.86 -12.59
C GLY A 25 13.02 -7.50 -13.91
N SER A 26 13.90 -6.83 -14.64
CA SER A 26 14.52 -7.32 -15.86
C SER A 26 16.03 -7.52 -15.67
N MET A 27 16.57 -8.54 -16.32
CA MET A 27 18.01 -8.74 -16.42
C MET A 27 18.50 -8.24 -17.77
N TYR A 28 19.52 -7.39 -17.75
CA TYR A 28 20.17 -6.89 -18.95
C TYR A 28 21.61 -7.41 -19.00
N ARG A 29 22.06 -7.89 -20.16
CA ARG A 29 23.46 -8.19 -20.43
C ARG A 29 23.97 -7.19 -21.45
N ASP A 30 24.94 -6.39 -21.03
CA ASP A 30 25.60 -5.45 -21.91
C ASP A 30 26.47 -6.21 -22.93
N ALA A 31 26.30 -5.90 -24.22
CA ALA A 31 26.95 -6.62 -25.30
C ALA A 31 28.45 -6.29 -25.44
N PHE A 32 28.88 -5.12 -24.96
CA PHE A 32 30.25 -4.63 -25.10
C PHE A 32 31.13 -5.03 -23.91
N THR A 33 30.60 -4.89 -22.70
CA THR A 33 31.31 -5.18 -21.44
C THR A 33 31.06 -6.61 -20.95
N GLY A 34 29.98 -7.27 -21.41
CA GLY A 34 29.57 -8.58 -20.95
C GLY A 34 28.95 -8.60 -19.55
N CYS A 35 28.86 -7.43 -18.89
CA CYS A 35 28.29 -7.25 -17.56
C CYS A 35 26.79 -7.56 -17.55
N ILE A 36 26.33 -8.21 -16.49
CA ILE A 36 24.91 -8.49 -16.27
C ILE A 36 24.41 -7.58 -15.15
N THR A 37 23.35 -6.83 -15.41
CA THR A 37 22.74 -5.91 -14.45
C THR A 37 21.30 -6.30 -14.23
N PHE A 38 20.85 -6.32 -12.97
CA PHE A 38 19.45 -6.51 -12.61
C PHE A 38 18.79 -5.15 -12.34
N ASN A 39 17.72 -4.87 -13.08
CA ASN A 39 16.94 -3.66 -12.92
C ASN A 39 15.55 -4.03 -12.35
N ALA A 40 15.31 -3.73 -11.07
CA ALA A 40 14.00 -3.96 -10.48
C ALA A 40 12.97 -3.01 -11.08
N TYR A 41 11.73 -3.47 -11.26
CA TYR A 41 10.65 -2.59 -11.66
C TYR A 41 10.38 -1.56 -10.57
N ASN A 42 10.54 -0.28 -10.91
CA ASN A 42 10.32 0.84 -10.01
C ASN A 42 8.86 0.88 -9.54
N ARG A 43 8.60 0.33 -8.36
CA ARG A 43 7.40 0.64 -7.59
C ARG A 43 7.80 1.76 -6.63
N LYS A 44 7.35 2.99 -6.89
CA LYS A 44 7.66 4.19 -6.07
C LYS A 44 7.52 3.94 -4.56
N SER A 45 6.60 3.07 -4.14
CA SER A 45 6.42 2.62 -2.75
C SER A 45 7.57 1.83 -2.12
N ARG A 46 8.67 1.60 -2.85
CA ARG A 46 9.82 0.79 -2.41
C ARG A 46 11.14 1.55 -2.47
N GLU A 47 11.13 2.84 -2.82
CA GLU A 47 12.32 3.68 -2.84
C GLU A 47 12.74 4.09 -1.41
N PRO A 48 14.04 4.04 -1.07
CA PRO A 48 14.54 4.58 0.20
C PRO A 48 14.18 6.07 0.33
N GLY A 49 13.50 6.45 1.41
CA GLY A 49 13.02 7.83 1.64
C GLY A 49 11.65 8.16 1.05
N TYR A 50 10.97 7.21 0.39
CA TYR A 50 9.59 7.39 -0.03
C TYR A 50 8.64 7.32 1.17
N GLU A 51 8.19 8.48 1.66
CA GLU A 51 7.02 8.57 2.52
C GLU A 51 5.77 8.67 1.63
N PRO A 52 4.87 7.66 1.62
CA PRO A 52 3.58 7.86 0.97
C PRO A 52 2.87 9.03 1.66
N PRO A 53 2.09 9.86 0.91
CA PRO A 53 1.25 10.87 1.54
C PRO A 53 0.42 10.19 2.62
N LYS A 54 0.62 10.59 3.89
CA LYS A 54 -0.11 9.99 5.01
C LYS A 54 -1.59 10.29 4.78
N ASP A 55 -2.38 9.23 4.62
CA ASP A 55 -3.83 9.39 4.52
C ASP A 55 -4.33 10.09 5.80
N ARG A 56 -5.06 11.20 5.66
CA ARG A 56 -5.68 11.93 6.76
C ARG A 56 -6.79 11.05 7.35
N LEU A 57 -6.78 10.83 8.66
CA LEU A 57 -7.92 10.22 9.33
C LEU A 57 -9.04 11.26 9.44
N ILE A 58 -10.17 10.99 8.80
CA ILE A 58 -11.36 11.85 8.90
C ILE A 58 -12.11 11.46 10.18
N CYS A 59 -12.47 10.19 10.32
CA CYS A 59 -13.12 9.69 11.51
C CYS A 59 -12.74 8.25 11.86
N ALA A 60 -12.71 7.96 13.15
CA ALA A 60 -12.68 6.60 13.67
C ALA A 60 -14.11 6.06 13.75
N LEU A 61 -14.31 4.85 13.23
CA LEU A 61 -15.59 4.15 13.26
C LEU A 61 -15.56 3.06 14.34
N GLU A 62 -16.71 2.49 14.67
CA GLU A 62 -16.80 1.46 15.71
C GLU A 62 -15.97 0.23 15.36
N THR A 63 -15.98 -0.17 14.09
CA THR A 63 -15.27 -1.37 13.61
C THR A 63 -14.21 -1.06 12.55
N GLY A 64 -13.82 0.21 12.40
CA GLY A 64 -12.88 0.61 11.38
C GLY A 64 -12.58 2.10 11.32
N TRP A 65 -12.44 2.64 10.11
CA TRP A 65 -12.03 4.03 9.90
C TRP A 65 -12.49 4.57 8.55
N LEU A 66 -12.56 5.90 8.48
CA LEU A 66 -12.67 6.69 7.26
C LEU A 66 -11.42 7.55 7.11
N LYS A 67 -10.72 7.41 5.99
CA LYS A 67 -9.51 8.18 5.68
C LYS A 67 -9.60 8.83 4.33
N GLU A 68 -8.86 9.91 4.17
CA GLU A 68 -8.74 10.66 2.94
C GLU A 68 -7.30 10.69 2.45
N SER A 69 -7.16 10.52 1.14
CA SER A 69 -5.93 10.79 0.40
C SER A 69 -6.22 11.90 -0.60
N ALA A 70 -5.18 12.50 -1.18
CA ALA A 70 -5.30 13.60 -2.14
C ALA A 70 -6.25 13.35 -3.35
N ARG A 71 -6.64 12.09 -3.63
CA ARG A 71 -7.53 11.75 -4.75
C ARG A 71 -8.68 10.82 -4.39
N ARG A 72 -8.76 10.34 -3.14
CA ARG A 72 -9.71 9.27 -2.77
C ARG A 72 -10.10 9.37 -1.32
N ILE A 73 -11.39 9.14 -1.06
CA ILE A 73 -11.91 8.74 0.24
C ILE A 73 -11.85 7.21 0.35
N LYS A 74 -11.41 6.72 1.50
CA LYS A 74 -11.20 5.30 1.80
C LYS A 74 -12.01 4.94 3.03
N PHE A 75 -12.96 4.03 2.87
CA PHE A 75 -13.75 3.46 3.95
C PHE A 75 -13.29 2.03 4.22
N PHE A 76 -13.07 1.69 5.50
CA PHE A 76 -12.75 0.34 5.93
C PHE A 76 -13.53 0.00 7.19
N SER A 77 -14.16 -1.19 7.21
CA SER A 77 -14.84 -1.76 8.37
C SER A 77 -14.51 -3.26 8.43
N SER A 78 -14.24 -3.75 9.64
CA SER A 78 -13.91 -5.16 9.89
C SER A 78 -14.59 -5.66 11.15
N VAL A 79 -15.45 -6.67 11.00
CA VAL A 79 -16.27 -7.19 12.08
C VAL A 79 -15.91 -8.66 12.35
N LYS A 80 -15.87 -9.07 13.63
CA LYS A 80 -15.60 -10.45 14.03
C LYS A 80 -16.70 -11.40 13.50
N LYS A 81 -16.29 -12.46 12.80
CA LYS A 81 -17.22 -13.44 12.21
C LYS A 81 -18.10 -14.16 13.24
N GLU A 82 -17.62 -14.28 14.48
CA GLU A 82 -18.29 -14.96 15.59
C GLU A 82 -19.60 -14.27 16.04
N LEU A 83 -19.80 -12.99 15.72
CA LEU A 83 -20.99 -12.24 16.11
C LEU A 83 -22.27 -12.70 15.36
N GLY A 84 -22.13 -13.49 14.29
CA GLY A 84 -23.24 -13.93 13.47
C GLY A 84 -23.69 -12.88 12.46
N ARG A 85 -24.25 -13.34 11.33
CA ARG A 85 -24.50 -12.51 10.13
C ARG A 85 -25.38 -11.29 10.40
N ARG A 86 -26.39 -11.43 11.26
CA ARG A 86 -27.33 -10.33 11.57
C ARG A 86 -26.64 -9.17 12.30
N TRP A 87 -25.81 -9.48 13.29
CA TRP A 87 -25.03 -8.47 14.00
C TRP A 87 -23.96 -7.84 13.11
N ILE A 88 -23.30 -8.63 12.28
CA ILE A 88 -22.34 -8.12 11.29
C ILE A 88 -23.01 -7.11 10.36
N SER A 89 -24.20 -7.44 9.84
CA SER A 89 -24.96 -6.52 8.99
C SER A 89 -25.29 -5.21 9.70
N VAL A 90 -25.80 -5.27 10.94
CA VAL A 90 -26.12 -4.07 11.73
C VAL A 90 -24.88 -3.19 11.96
N LEU A 91 -23.75 -3.78 12.35
CA LEU A 91 -22.51 -3.05 12.60
C LEU A 91 -21.96 -2.39 11.33
N MET A 92 -21.96 -3.13 10.21
CA MET A 92 -21.53 -2.56 8.92
C MET A 92 -22.42 -1.41 8.45
N HIS A 93 -23.74 -1.52 8.62
CA HIS A 93 -24.66 -0.43 8.27
C HIS A 93 -24.48 0.79 9.18
N ARG A 94 -24.23 0.57 10.47
CA ARG A 94 -23.97 1.66 11.42
C ARG A 94 -22.69 2.42 11.07
N ASP A 95 -21.60 1.71 10.81
CA ASP A 95 -20.33 2.31 10.41
C ASP A 95 -20.45 3.07 9.08
N LEU A 96 -21.16 2.50 8.10
CA LEU A 96 -21.40 3.19 6.83
C LEU A 96 -22.20 4.47 7.02
N LYS A 97 -23.27 4.42 7.83
CA LYS A 97 -24.09 5.61 8.11
C LYS A 97 -23.25 6.71 8.76
N GLN A 98 -22.49 6.37 9.80
CA GLN A 98 -21.62 7.33 10.47
C GLN A 98 -20.59 7.93 9.51
N ALA A 99 -20.00 7.13 8.62
CA ALA A 99 -19.06 7.62 7.62
C ALA A 99 -19.72 8.61 6.64
N MET A 100 -20.94 8.33 6.17
CA MET A 100 -21.69 9.23 5.28
C MET A 100 -22.04 10.54 5.99
N ASP A 101 -22.57 10.47 7.21
CA ASP A 101 -22.94 11.65 8.00
C ASP A 101 -21.73 12.58 8.20
N VAL A 102 -20.54 12.03 8.48
CA VAL A 102 -19.31 12.83 8.63
C VAL A 102 -18.87 13.46 7.30
N MET A 103 -18.96 12.73 6.18
CA MET A 103 -18.61 13.30 4.87
C MET A 103 -19.51 14.46 4.48
N GLU A 104 -20.81 14.40 4.80
CA GLU A 104 -21.74 15.51 4.55
C GLU A 104 -21.34 16.75 5.34
N VAL A 105 -20.92 16.60 6.60
CA VAL A 105 -20.45 17.74 7.41
C VAL A 105 -19.14 18.32 6.86
N GLU A 106 -18.17 17.49 6.49
CA GLU A 106 -16.92 17.98 5.86
C GLU A 106 -17.21 18.73 4.55
N GLU A 107 -18.13 18.23 3.72
CA GLU A 107 -18.52 18.91 2.48
C GLU A 107 -19.19 20.28 2.72
N ILE A 108 -20.00 20.40 3.78
CA ILE A 108 -20.58 21.69 4.18
C ILE A 108 -19.47 22.64 4.64
N LEU A 109 -18.56 22.18 5.49
CA LEU A 109 -17.47 23.00 6.03
C LEU A 109 -16.50 23.47 4.94
N ASP A 110 -16.22 22.64 3.93
CA ASP A 110 -15.34 23.02 2.82
C ASP A 110 -15.97 24.05 1.86
N ARG A 111 -17.30 24.21 1.88
CA ARG A 111 -18.06 25.11 0.99
C ARG A 111 -18.44 26.45 1.63
N VAL A 112 -18.10 26.68 2.90
CA VAL A 112 -18.32 27.94 3.65
C VAL A 112 -17.03 28.74 3.69
#